data_AF-A0A8S1RLZ5-F1
#
_entry.id   AF-A0A8S1RLZ5-F1
#
_cell.length_a   1.000
_cell.length_b   1.000
_cell.length_c   1.000
_cell.angle_alpha   90.00
_cell.angle_beta   90.00
_cell.angle_gamma   90.00
#
_symmetry.space_group_name_H-M   'P 1'
#
loop_
_entity.id
_entity.type
_entity.pdbx_description
1 polymer ?
#
loop_
_entity_poly.entity_id
_entity_poly.type
_entity_poly.pdbx_seq_one_letter_code
_entity_poly.pdbx_strand_id
1 'polypeptide(L)'
;MSYINKGQNNIGNNVQNNNNSNKNVNSNKNGYGENQQQIYYQSQIQQQSEIRYYVYQDLQNIINLIYSRNAVLEHFKNDPNHPMVTLINNKMLLQLNLSNTIQLDQTQQYQRDSNLFDFLKQERMNANRILKNVIFNQKKDSIQTALIEYSNDYQNGNFKLNKQYKLQETGLVAKFDESVLSKILSSIQNVDYKINQLRNGQIYDVPKELDIIKKAENYQIQAKQLLQINFHLINTGEKSMVQPQNLNQNQYTNIANGKVLKPKP
;
A
#
# COMPACT_ATOMS: atom_id res chain seq x y z
N MET A 1 46.81 -17.28 -93.92
CA MET A 1 45.53 -17.02 -93.25
C MET A 1 44.77 -18.34 -93.24
N SER A 2 45.07 -19.20 -92.28
CA SER A 2 44.35 -19.41 -91.00
C SER A 2 43.25 -20.45 -91.15
N TYR A 3 43.33 -21.47 -90.30
CA TYR A 3 43.04 -22.87 -90.59
C TYR A 3 41.63 -23.35 -90.19
N ILE A 4 41.21 -24.41 -90.86
CA ILE A 4 40.14 -25.36 -90.54
C ILE A 4 40.42 -26.03 -89.18
N ASN A 5 39.39 -26.26 -88.35
CA ASN A 5 39.36 -27.49 -87.54
C ASN A 5 37.94 -27.99 -87.23
N LYS A 6 37.78 -29.32 -87.35
CA LYS A 6 36.62 -30.16 -87.04
C LYS A 6 36.89 -30.92 -85.73
N GLY A 7 35.82 -31.37 -85.06
CA GLY A 7 35.85 -32.43 -84.02
C GLY A 7 34.61 -32.30 -83.12
N GLN A 8 33.52 -33.06 -83.28
CA GLN A 8 33.24 -34.49 -83.04
C GLN A 8 33.30 -34.97 -81.56
N ASN A 9 32.11 -35.36 -81.07
CA ASN A 9 31.73 -36.57 -80.33
C ASN A 9 32.28 -36.83 -78.90
N ASN A 10 31.39 -37.00 -77.90
CA ASN A 10 30.85 -38.32 -77.48
C ASN A 10 30.14 -38.33 -76.09
N ILE A 11 28.98 -39.02 -76.05
CA ILE A 11 28.55 -40.09 -75.09
C ILE A 11 28.32 -39.76 -73.59
N GLY A 12 27.13 -40.16 -73.09
CA GLY A 12 27.06 -41.13 -71.98
C GLY A 12 26.12 -40.88 -70.78
N ASN A 13 24.95 -41.53 -70.81
CA ASN A 13 24.20 -42.25 -69.75
C ASN A 13 24.60 -42.12 -68.25
N ASN A 14 23.63 -41.91 -67.34
CA ASN A 14 22.98 -42.96 -66.49
C ASN A 14 22.23 -42.40 -65.26
N VAL A 15 20.96 -42.81 -65.14
CA VAL A 15 20.21 -43.34 -63.98
C VAL A 15 20.70 -43.05 -62.54
N GLN A 16 19.83 -42.46 -61.69
CA GLN A 16 19.48 -43.04 -60.37
C GLN A 16 18.23 -42.42 -59.68
N ASN A 17 17.31 -43.32 -59.32
CA ASN A 17 16.23 -43.22 -58.34
C ASN A 17 16.71 -42.74 -56.96
N ASN A 18 15.89 -41.96 -56.23
CA ASN A 18 15.52 -42.32 -54.85
C ASN A 18 14.33 -41.52 -54.27
N ASN A 19 13.54 -42.25 -53.48
CA ASN A 19 12.28 -41.88 -52.81
C ASN A 19 12.43 -40.98 -51.57
N ASN A 20 11.26 -40.48 -51.14
CA ASN A 20 10.85 -39.98 -49.81
C ASN A 20 11.23 -38.55 -49.38
N SER A 21 10.21 -37.71 -49.15
CA SER A 21 9.76 -37.36 -47.79
C SER A 21 8.58 -36.37 -47.75
N ASN A 22 7.53 -36.78 -47.03
CA ASN A 22 6.49 -36.00 -46.34
C ASN A 22 6.63 -34.47 -46.24
N LYS A 23 5.57 -33.74 -46.62
CA LYS A 23 5.06 -32.52 -45.94
C LYS A 23 3.53 -32.53 -46.05
N ASN A 24 2.79 -33.01 -45.04
CA ASN A 24 2.25 -32.20 -43.92
C ASN A 24 1.79 -30.79 -44.33
N VAL A 25 0.48 -30.63 -44.56
CA VAL A 25 -0.24 -29.37 -44.34
C VAL A 25 -1.40 -29.68 -43.41
N ASN A 26 -1.11 -29.70 -42.11
CA ASN A 26 -2.11 -29.65 -41.06
C ASN A 26 -1.56 -28.71 -39.98
N SER A 27 -1.97 -27.44 -40.00
CA SER A 27 -1.63 -26.45 -38.98
C SER A 27 -2.64 -25.30 -38.98
N ASN A 28 -3.90 -25.59 -38.66
CA ASN A 28 -4.85 -24.59 -38.16
C ASN A 28 -5.30 -25.03 -36.77
N LYS A 29 -4.43 -24.87 -35.76
CA LYS A 29 -4.78 -25.20 -34.36
C LYS A 29 -3.94 -24.49 -33.28
N ASN A 30 -3.48 -23.25 -33.49
CA ASN A 30 -2.65 -22.56 -32.48
C ASN A 30 -3.21 -21.23 -31.90
N GLY A 31 -4.37 -20.73 -32.33
CA GLY A 31 -4.86 -19.40 -31.88
C GLY A 31 -5.56 -19.32 -30.50
N TYR A 32 -5.92 -20.45 -29.89
CA TYR A 32 -6.67 -20.45 -28.62
C TYR A 32 -5.79 -20.47 -27.36
N GLY A 33 -4.57 -21.00 -27.44
CA GLY A 33 -3.66 -21.09 -26.29
C GLY A 33 -3.00 -19.75 -25.93
N GLU A 34 -2.65 -18.94 -26.94
CA GLU A 34 -1.97 -17.65 -26.74
C GLU A 34 -2.89 -16.61 -26.08
N ASN A 35 -4.16 -16.54 -26.48
CA ASN A 35 -5.15 -15.65 -25.85
C ASN A 35 -5.43 -16.01 -24.38
N GLN A 36 -5.49 -17.30 -24.02
CA GLN A 36 -5.71 -17.71 -22.63
C GLN A 36 -4.49 -17.40 -21.74
N GLN A 37 -3.27 -17.59 -22.25
CA GLN A 37 -2.05 -17.22 -21.53
C GLN A 37 -1.94 -15.71 -21.32
N GLN A 38 -2.31 -14.91 -22.31
CA GLN A 38 -2.28 -13.45 -22.22
C GLN A 38 -3.30 -12.91 -21.20
N ILE A 39 -4.52 -13.46 -21.18
CA ILE A 39 -5.56 -13.11 -20.20
C ILE A 39 -5.10 -13.46 -18.78
N TYR A 40 -4.51 -14.64 -18.60
CA TYR A 40 -4.00 -15.08 -17.30
C TYR A 40 -2.88 -14.16 -16.78
N TYR A 41 -1.92 -13.82 -17.65
CA TYR A 41 -0.82 -12.91 -17.30
C TYR A 41 -1.32 -11.51 -16.93
N GLN A 42 -2.30 -10.98 -17.67
CA GLN A 42 -2.92 -9.69 -17.36
C GLN A 42 -3.64 -9.71 -16.01
N SER A 43 -4.37 -10.79 -15.70
CA SER A 43 -5.01 -10.98 -14.39
C SER A 43 -3.98 -11.02 -13.25
N GLN A 44 -2.83 -11.67 -13.45
CA GLN A 44 -1.77 -11.70 -12.43
C GLN A 44 -1.20 -10.30 -12.17
N ILE A 45 -0.95 -9.48 -13.19
CA ILE A 45 -0.46 -8.11 -13.03
C ILE A 45 -1.44 -7.25 -12.22
N GLN A 46 -2.74 -7.39 -12.48
CA GLN A 46 -3.79 -6.67 -11.76
C GLN A 46 -3.79 -7.06 -10.28
N GLN A 47 -3.74 -8.36 -9.99
CA GLN A 47 -3.74 -8.87 -8.61
C GLN A 47 -2.46 -8.48 -7.86
N GLN A 48 -1.29 -8.50 -8.51
CA GLN A 48 -0.04 -7.98 -7.94
C GLN A 48 -0.14 -6.48 -7.62
N SER A 49 -0.80 -5.70 -8.48
CA SER A 49 -1.01 -4.27 -8.24
C SER A 49 -1.95 -4.03 -7.06
N GLU A 50 -3.02 -4.81 -6.92
CA GLU A 50 -3.92 -4.77 -5.75
C GLU A 50 -3.16 -5.14 -4.45
N ILE A 51 -2.33 -6.19 -4.47
CA ILE A 51 -1.48 -6.59 -3.33
C ILE A 51 -0.62 -5.41 -2.87
N ARG A 52 0.12 -4.79 -3.80
CA ARG A 52 0.99 -3.66 -3.49
C ARG A 52 0.20 -2.48 -2.92
N TYR A 53 -0.95 -2.15 -3.54
CA TYR A 53 -1.77 -1.05 -3.08
C TYR A 53 -2.16 -1.21 -1.61
N TYR A 54 -2.74 -2.36 -1.25
CA TYR A 54 -3.16 -2.61 0.13
C TYR A 54 -1.98 -2.66 1.11
N VAL A 55 -0.88 -3.34 0.75
CA VAL A 55 0.32 -3.42 1.60
C VAL A 55 0.90 -2.04 1.90
N TYR A 56 1.09 -1.21 0.87
CA TYR A 56 1.75 0.09 1.04
C TYR A 56 0.80 1.17 1.57
N GLN A 57 -0.51 1.08 1.30
CA GLN A 57 -1.49 1.97 1.90
C GLN A 57 -1.65 1.71 3.40
N ASP A 58 -1.67 0.44 3.82
CA ASP A 58 -1.70 0.03 5.23
C ASP A 58 -0.43 0.51 5.96
N LEU A 59 0.75 0.26 5.38
CA LEU A 59 2.02 0.77 5.88
C LEU A 59 2.01 2.29 6.07
N GLN A 60 1.57 3.04 5.06
CA GLN A 60 1.53 4.50 5.11
C GLN A 60 0.60 4.99 6.24
N ASN A 61 -0.56 4.37 6.41
CA ASN A 61 -1.51 4.73 7.46
C ASN A 61 -0.91 4.54 8.85
N ILE A 62 -0.23 3.42 9.09
CA ILE A 62 0.48 3.13 10.34
C ILE A 62 1.56 4.17 10.60
N ILE A 63 2.44 4.44 9.62
CA ILE A 63 3.55 5.40 9.78
C ILE A 63 3.02 6.82 10.03
N ASN A 64 1.98 7.25 9.31
CA ASN A 64 1.34 8.54 9.52
C ASN A 64 0.80 8.69 10.95
N LEU A 65 0.23 7.62 11.51
CA LEU A 65 -0.27 7.63 12.89
C LEU A 65 0.86 7.64 13.92
N ILE A 66 1.96 6.94 13.70
CA ILE A 66 3.15 7.02 14.57
C ILE A 66 3.63 8.48 14.65
N TYR A 67 3.77 9.15 13.50
CA TYR A 67 4.21 10.54 13.43
C TYR A 67 3.21 11.52 14.06
N SER A 68 1.92 11.35 13.78
CA SER A 68 0.86 12.15 14.41
C SER A 68 0.84 11.96 15.93
N ARG A 69 1.06 10.73 16.40
CA ARG A 69 1.16 10.40 17.82
C ARG A 69 2.34 11.07 18.49
N ASN A 70 3.50 11.12 17.83
CA ASN A 70 4.65 11.85 18.35
C ASN A 70 4.36 13.33 18.57
N ALA A 71 3.60 13.97 17.66
CA ALA A 71 3.17 15.36 17.87
C ALA A 71 2.29 15.51 19.12
N VAL A 72 1.34 14.59 19.36
CA VAL A 72 0.48 14.61 20.55
C VAL A 72 1.31 14.41 21.83
N LEU A 73 2.19 13.42 21.86
CA LEU A 73 3.04 13.14 23.02
C LEU A 73 4.01 14.29 23.33
N GLU A 74 4.55 14.93 22.30
CA GLU A 74 5.40 16.10 22.46
C GLU A 74 4.62 17.29 23.03
N HIS A 75 3.40 17.52 22.53
CA HIS A 75 2.53 18.60 22.97
C HIS A 75 2.10 18.42 24.43
N PHE A 76 1.65 17.23 24.82
CA PHE A 76 1.20 16.91 26.19
C PHE A 76 2.29 16.25 27.05
N LYS A 77 3.58 16.51 26.77
CA LYS A 77 4.70 15.89 27.50
C LYS A 77 4.67 16.11 29.03
N ASN A 78 4.08 17.22 29.46
CA ASN A 78 3.93 17.60 30.87
C ASN A 78 2.59 17.14 31.49
N ASP A 79 1.67 16.64 30.67
CA ASP A 79 0.38 16.07 31.09
C ASP A 79 0.13 14.74 30.36
N PRO A 80 0.86 13.67 30.73
CA PRO A 80 0.76 12.38 30.05
C PRO A 80 -0.62 11.71 30.22
N ASN A 81 -1.44 12.19 31.15
CA ASN A 81 -2.80 11.69 31.40
C ASN A 81 -3.87 12.48 30.63
N HIS A 82 -3.46 13.45 29.79
CA HIS A 82 -4.41 14.23 29.00
C HIS A 82 -5.26 13.31 28.09
N PRO A 83 -6.58 13.50 27.98
CA PRO A 83 -7.45 12.62 27.18
C PRO A 83 -7.03 12.43 25.73
N MET A 84 -6.37 13.43 25.12
CA MET A 84 -5.83 13.28 23.75
C MET A 84 -4.71 12.26 23.64
N VAL A 85 -3.91 12.05 24.70
CA VAL A 85 -2.88 11.00 24.74
C VAL A 85 -3.55 9.63 24.69
N THR A 86 -4.60 9.41 25.48
CA THR A 86 -5.40 8.19 25.45
C THR A 86 -6.08 7.99 24.09
N LEU A 87 -6.67 9.04 23.52
CA LEU A 87 -7.31 8.97 22.21
C LEU A 87 -6.34 8.59 21.09
N ILE A 88 -5.17 9.20 21.02
CA ILE A 88 -4.21 8.89 19.97
C ILE A 88 -3.61 7.49 20.13
N ASN A 89 -3.42 7.03 21.38
CA ASN A 89 -3.05 5.66 21.69
C ASN A 89 -4.12 4.67 21.19
N ASN A 90 -5.38 4.91 21.52
CA ASN A 90 -6.50 4.09 21.03
C ASN A 90 -6.60 4.08 19.51
N LYS A 91 -6.39 5.24 18.87
CA LYS A 91 -6.39 5.33 17.40
C LYS A 91 -5.29 4.46 16.80
N MET A 92 -4.10 4.44 17.42
CA MET A 92 -3.01 3.58 17.00
C MET A 92 -3.37 2.09 17.16
N LEU A 93 -3.90 1.68 18.32
CA LEU A 93 -4.30 0.29 18.57
C LEU A 93 -5.43 -0.17 17.63
N LEU A 94 -6.41 0.69 17.36
CA LEU A 94 -7.45 0.47 16.36
C LEU A 94 -6.87 0.26 14.96
N GLN A 95 -5.91 1.09 14.56
CA GLN A 95 -5.23 0.90 13.28
C GLN A 95 -4.54 -0.46 13.23
N LEU A 96 -3.79 -0.85 14.28
CA LEU A 96 -3.12 -2.15 14.30
C LEU A 96 -4.10 -3.32 14.22
N ASN A 97 -5.27 -3.22 14.86
CA ASN A 97 -6.35 -4.22 14.75
C ASN A 97 -6.92 -4.30 13.32
N LEU A 98 -7.16 -3.15 12.68
CA LEU A 98 -7.62 -3.08 11.30
C LEU A 98 -6.58 -3.69 10.36
N SER A 99 -5.32 -3.27 10.50
CA SER A 99 -4.20 -3.77 9.73
C SER A 99 -4.05 -5.28 9.87
N ASN A 100 -4.14 -5.85 11.08
CA ASN A 100 -4.13 -7.30 11.29
C ASN A 100 -5.23 -8.02 10.50
N THR A 101 -6.42 -7.42 10.41
CA THR A 101 -7.55 -7.99 9.65
C THR A 101 -7.31 -7.91 8.14
N ILE A 102 -6.85 -6.76 7.63
CA ILE A 102 -6.47 -6.60 6.21
C ILE A 102 -5.43 -7.65 5.80
N GLN A 103 -4.41 -7.85 6.63
CA GLN A 103 -3.34 -8.81 6.32
C GLN A 103 -3.84 -10.27 6.41
N LEU A 104 -4.73 -10.58 7.35
CA LEU A 104 -5.37 -11.89 7.42
C LEU A 104 -6.20 -12.17 6.15
N ASP A 105 -7.03 -11.22 5.73
CA ASP A 105 -7.89 -11.36 4.56
C ASP A 105 -7.07 -11.57 3.28
N GLN A 106 -6.01 -10.79 3.07
CA GLN A 106 -5.09 -10.98 1.94
C GLN A 106 -4.42 -12.36 1.97
N THR A 107 -4.00 -12.84 3.14
CA THR A 107 -3.44 -14.18 3.27
C THR A 107 -4.46 -15.24 2.84
N GLN A 108 -5.70 -15.14 3.31
CA GLN A 108 -6.76 -16.09 2.97
C GLN A 108 -7.12 -16.05 1.48
N GLN A 109 -7.12 -14.86 0.87
CA GLN A 109 -7.43 -14.66 -0.54
C GLN A 109 -6.39 -15.33 -1.45
N TYR A 110 -5.10 -15.14 -1.17
CA TYR A 110 -4.03 -15.59 -2.06
C TYR A 110 -3.40 -16.93 -1.68
N GLN A 111 -3.76 -17.54 -0.53
CA GLN A 111 -3.14 -18.81 -0.06
C GLN A 111 -3.17 -19.97 -1.07
N ARG A 112 -4.11 -19.97 -2.03
CA ARG A 112 -4.26 -21.04 -3.03
C ARG A 112 -3.42 -20.80 -4.30
N ASP A 113 -2.95 -19.58 -4.54
CA ASP A 113 -2.06 -19.24 -5.65
C ASP A 113 -0.66 -19.00 -5.09
N SER A 114 0.24 -19.97 -5.30
CA SER A 114 1.59 -19.91 -4.74
C SER A 114 2.38 -18.69 -5.22
N ASN A 115 2.20 -18.28 -6.49
CA ASN A 115 2.96 -17.16 -7.05
C ASN A 115 2.52 -15.84 -6.40
N LEU A 116 1.22 -15.63 -6.27
CA LEU A 116 0.68 -14.43 -5.63
C LEU A 116 0.91 -14.44 -4.12
N PHE A 117 0.88 -15.61 -3.48
CA PHE A 117 1.17 -15.73 -2.07
C PHE A 117 2.63 -15.40 -1.74
N ASP A 118 3.58 -15.88 -2.55
CA ASP A 118 4.99 -15.55 -2.35
C ASP A 118 5.27 -14.09 -2.70
N PHE A 119 4.61 -13.54 -3.72
CA PHE A 119 4.65 -12.11 -4.01
C PHE A 119 4.13 -11.26 -2.83
N LEU A 120 2.99 -11.62 -2.23
CA LEU A 120 2.45 -10.97 -1.03
C LEU A 120 3.45 -10.99 0.13
N LYS A 121 4.12 -12.13 0.38
CA LYS A 121 5.15 -12.22 1.42
C LYS A 121 6.32 -11.28 1.15
N GLN A 122 6.79 -11.20 -0.09
CA GLN A 122 7.89 -10.30 -0.47
C GLN A 122 7.53 -8.84 -0.25
N GLU A 123 6.37 -8.40 -0.74
CA GLU A 123 5.91 -7.01 -0.55
C GLU A 123 5.73 -6.68 0.94
N ARG A 124 5.25 -7.65 1.74
CA ARG A 124 5.19 -7.49 3.20
C ARG A 124 6.57 -7.35 3.83
N MET A 125 7.53 -8.20 3.49
CA MET A 125 8.89 -8.09 4.03
C MET A 125 9.50 -6.71 3.72
N ASN A 126 9.29 -6.21 2.50
CA ASN A 126 9.74 -4.88 2.09
C ASN A 126 9.09 -3.76 2.91
N ALA A 127 7.77 -3.82 3.08
CA ALA A 127 7.03 -2.86 3.90
C ALA A 127 7.47 -2.90 5.38
N ASN A 128 7.67 -4.11 5.93
CA ASN A 128 8.07 -4.27 7.33
C ASN A 128 9.47 -3.73 7.61
N ARG A 129 10.40 -3.84 6.65
CA ARG A 129 11.73 -3.23 6.77
C ARG A 129 11.61 -1.72 7.05
N ILE A 130 10.74 -1.04 6.31
CA ILE A 130 10.48 0.40 6.49
C ILE A 130 9.83 0.65 7.85
N LEU A 131 8.80 -0.14 8.20
CA LEU A 131 8.11 0.00 9.49
C LEU A 131 9.05 -0.19 10.69
N LYS A 132 9.92 -1.20 10.65
CA LYS A 132 10.91 -1.46 11.72
C LYS A 132 11.85 -0.29 11.93
N ASN A 133 12.34 0.33 10.85
CA ASN A 133 13.18 1.52 10.94
C ASN A 133 12.44 2.65 11.67
N VAL A 134 11.17 2.88 11.33
CA VAL A 134 10.34 3.90 12.00
C VAL A 134 10.12 3.58 13.47
N ILE A 135 9.82 2.32 13.83
CA ILE A 135 9.56 1.88 15.22
C ILE A 135 10.82 1.96 16.07
N PHE A 136 11.97 1.54 15.55
CA PHE A 136 13.24 1.54 16.29
C PHE A 136 13.66 2.95 16.72
N ASN A 137 13.31 3.96 15.92
CA ASN A 137 13.60 5.36 16.20
C ASN A 137 12.59 6.02 17.18
N GLN A 138 11.61 5.28 17.69
CA GLN A 138 10.62 5.80 18.65
C GLN A 138 11.12 5.73 20.10
N LYS A 139 10.70 6.70 20.91
CA LYS A 139 10.85 6.63 22.37
C LYS A 139 10.02 5.47 22.91
N LYS A 140 10.52 4.81 23.96
CA LYS A 140 9.79 3.72 24.61
C LYS A 140 8.55 4.24 25.34
N ASP A 141 7.41 3.62 25.09
CA ASP A 141 6.14 3.97 25.75
C ASP A 141 5.13 2.80 25.73
N SER A 142 3.91 3.07 26.20
CA SER A 142 2.82 2.10 26.36
C SER A 142 2.34 1.44 25.06
N ILE A 143 2.61 2.03 23.90
CA ILE A 143 2.19 1.51 22.59
C ILE A 143 3.32 0.78 21.87
N GLN A 144 4.57 0.99 22.30
CA GLN A 144 5.73 0.40 21.65
C GLN A 144 5.67 -1.14 21.61
N THR A 145 5.20 -1.79 22.68
CA THR A 145 5.05 -3.26 22.69
C THR A 145 4.08 -3.73 21.59
N ALA A 146 2.94 -3.06 21.43
CA ALA A 146 1.96 -3.41 20.40
C ALA A 146 2.54 -3.23 18.99
N LEU A 147 3.29 -2.14 18.76
CA LEU A 147 3.98 -1.87 17.50
C LEU A 147 5.03 -2.95 17.16
N ILE A 148 5.85 -3.34 18.15
CA ILE A 148 6.86 -4.39 17.98
C ILE A 148 6.20 -5.74 17.70
N GLU A 149 5.18 -6.10 18.47
CA GLU A 149 4.41 -7.33 18.24
C GLU A 149 3.80 -7.37 16.85
N TYR A 150 3.17 -6.28 16.43
CA TYR A 150 2.59 -6.19 15.08
C TYR A 150 3.66 -6.34 14.00
N SER A 151 4.81 -5.65 14.12
CA SER A 151 5.91 -5.79 13.16
C SER A 151 6.48 -7.21 13.10
N ASN A 152 6.48 -7.93 14.23
CA ASN A 152 6.88 -9.34 14.27
C ASN A 152 5.84 -10.26 13.63
N ASP A 153 4.55 -10.04 13.85
CA ASP A 153 3.50 -10.78 13.14
C ASP A 153 3.59 -10.54 11.63
N TYR A 154 3.86 -9.29 11.26
CA TYR A 154 4.02 -8.87 9.87
C TYR A 154 5.20 -9.56 9.19
N GLN A 155 6.31 -9.74 9.90
CA GLN A 155 7.45 -10.52 9.41
C GLN A 155 7.11 -12.00 9.22
N ASN A 156 6.40 -12.58 10.18
CA ASN A 156 6.19 -14.03 10.25
C ASN A 156 4.90 -14.49 9.55
N GLY A 157 4.07 -13.57 9.08
CA GLY A 157 2.75 -13.87 8.53
C GLY A 157 1.74 -14.36 9.58
N ASN A 158 1.95 -14.06 10.85
CA ASN A 158 1.18 -14.59 11.98
C ASN A 158 -0.06 -13.74 12.32
N PHE A 159 -0.89 -13.45 11.32
CA PHE A 159 -2.10 -12.66 11.52
C PHE A 159 -3.25 -13.55 12.03
N LYS A 160 -3.99 -13.07 13.04
CA LYS A 160 -5.05 -13.85 13.71
C LYS A 160 -6.22 -12.96 14.10
N LEU A 161 -7.45 -13.40 13.81
CA LEU A 161 -8.68 -12.66 14.11
C LEU A 161 -8.82 -12.33 15.61
N ASN A 162 -8.37 -13.24 16.48
CA ASN A 162 -8.48 -13.11 17.93
C ASN A 162 -7.34 -12.28 18.56
N LYS A 163 -6.35 -11.85 17.76
CA LYS A 163 -5.29 -10.96 18.25
C LYS A 163 -5.76 -9.53 18.09
N GLN A 164 -6.43 -9.03 19.13
CA GLN A 164 -6.90 -7.64 19.20
C GLN A 164 -6.23 -6.90 20.35
N TYR A 165 -5.70 -5.73 20.05
CA TYR A 165 -5.21 -4.78 21.03
C TYR A 165 -6.39 -4.13 21.76
N LYS A 166 -6.38 -4.19 23.09
CA LYS A 166 -7.43 -3.64 23.94
C LYS A 166 -7.34 -2.11 23.97
N LEU A 167 -8.49 -1.46 23.80
CA LEU A 167 -8.60 -0.01 23.90
C LEU A 167 -8.69 0.43 25.37
N GLN A 168 -8.20 1.63 25.64
CA GLN A 168 -8.28 2.29 26.94
C GLN A 168 -9.58 3.11 27.02
N GLU A 169 -10.18 3.22 28.19
CA GLU A 169 -11.33 4.10 28.40
C GLU A 169 -10.90 5.56 28.32
N THR A 170 -11.69 6.40 27.63
CA THR A 170 -11.33 7.80 27.38
C THR A 170 -12.05 8.78 28.31
N GLY A 171 -13.08 8.34 29.05
CA GLY A 171 -13.93 9.21 29.86
C GLY A 171 -14.72 10.27 29.07
N LEU A 172 -14.63 10.25 27.74
CA LEU A 172 -15.29 11.20 26.85
C LEU A 172 -16.65 10.68 26.42
N VAL A 173 -17.62 11.58 26.29
CA VAL A 173 -18.94 11.27 25.74
C VAL A 173 -18.85 11.30 24.22
N ALA A 174 -19.18 10.17 23.59
CA ALA A 174 -19.24 10.08 22.14
C ALA A 174 -20.30 11.04 21.59
N LYS A 175 -19.94 11.78 20.53
CA LYS A 175 -20.86 12.61 19.75
C LYS A 175 -20.75 12.20 18.30
N PHE A 176 -21.89 12.12 17.63
CA PHE A 176 -21.91 11.92 16.19
C PHE A 176 -21.44 13.20 15.49
N ASP A 177 -20.58 13.04 14.50
CA ASP A 177 -20.04 14.12 13.69
C ASP A 177 -20.27 13.78 12.21
N GLU A 178 -21.25 14.45 11.59
CA GLU A 178 -21.58 14.27 10.18
C GLU A 178 -20.41 14.59 9.26
N SER A 179 -19.54 15.54 9.64
CA SER A 179 -18.37 15.88 8.86
C SER A 179 -17.35 14.73 8.85
N VAL A 180 -17.24 13.99 9.96
CA VAL A 180 -16.43 12.78 10.05
C VAL A 180 -17.04 11.67 9.19
N LEU A 181 -18.36 11.47 9.24
CA LEU A 181 -19.04 10.49 8.38
C LEU A 181 -18.80 10.79 6.89
N SER A 182 -18.97 12.04 6.46
CA SER A 182 -18.72 12.44 5.07
C SER A 182 -17.28 12.14 4.64
N LYS A 183 -16.29 12.40 5.51
CA LYS A 183 -14.87 12.08 5.22
C LYS A 183 -14.64 10.57 5.10
N ILE A 184 -15.29 9.76 5.94
CA ILE A 184 -15.24 8.30 5.86
C ILE A 184 -15.81 7.82 4.52
N LEU A 185 -17.01 8.29 4.13
CA LEU A 185 -17.65 7.91 2.87
C LEU A 185 -16.79 8.28 1.66
N SER A 186 -16.23 9.50 1.64
CA SER A 186 -15.30 9.90 0.57
C SER A 186 -14.03 9.06 0.56
N SER A 187 -13.52 8.64 1.72
CA SER A 187 -12.36 7.75 1.79
C SER A 187 -12.67 6.37 1.20
N ILE A 188 -13.86 5.82 1.48
CA ILE A 188 -14.31 4.54 0.90
C ILE A 188 -14.40 4.65 -0.63
N GLN A 189 -15.07 5.70 -1.13
CA GLN A 189 -15.19 5.95 -2.56
C GLN A 189 -13.84 6.09 -3.26
N ASN A 190 -12.86 6.72 -2.61
CA ASN A 190 -11.50 6.85 -3.15
C ASN A 190 -10.78 5.49 -3.24
N VAL A 191 -10.96 4.62 -2.25
CA VAL A 191 -10.42 3.25 -2.28
C VAL A 191 -11.08 2.46 -3.41
N ASP A 192 -12.42 2.49 -3.51
CA ASP A 192 -13.15 1.79 -4.57
C ASP A 192 -12.73 2.26 -5.96
N TYR A 193 -12.60 3.57 -6.15
CA TYR A 193 -12.09 4.14 -7.39
C TYR A 193 -10.68 3.64 -7.71
N LYS A 194 -9.78 3.62 -6.72
CA LYS A 194 -8.42 3.15 -6.93
C LYS A 194 -8.37 1.66 -7.27
N ILE A 195 -9.15 0.82 -6.60
CA ILE A 195 -9.24 -0.61 -6.92
C ILE A 195 -9.79 -0.84 -8.33
N ASN A 196 -10.83 -0.11 -8.73
CA ASN A 196 -11.36 -0.20 -10.10
C ASN A 196 -10.32 0.20 -11.15
N GLN A 197 -9.49 1.22 -10.88
CA GLN A 197 -8.37 1.56 -11.75
C GLN A 197 -7.36 0.42 -11.90
N LEU A 198 -6.99 -0.25 -10.80
CA LEU A 198 -6.04 -1.37 -10.83
C LEU A 198 -6.60 -2.56 -11.61
N ARG A 199 -7.88 -2.88 -11.42
CA ARG A 199 -8.61 -3.92 -12.16
C ARG A 199 -8.74 -3.61 -13.65
N ASN A 200 -8.75 -2.34 -14.01
CA ASN A 200 -8.72 -1.88 -15.41
C ASN A 200 -7.29 -1.80 -15.99
N GLY A 201 -6.30 -2.39 -15.31
CA GLY A 201 -4.94 -2.53 -15.82
C GLY A 201 -3.98 -1.39 -15.46
N GLN A 202 -4.38 -0.45 -14.59
CA GLN A 202 -3.40 0.49 -14.04
C GLN A 202 -2.46 -0.22 -13.08
N ILE A 203 -1.16 -0.01 -13.26
CA ILE A 203 -0.14 -0.53 -12.36
C ILE A 203 -0.07 0.39 -11.13
N TYR A 204 0.04 -0.22 -9.94
CA TYR A 204 0.33 0.52 -8.72
C TYR A 204 1.83 0.75 -8.57
N ASP A 205 2.25 2.01 -8.64
CA ASP A 205 3.63 2.41 -8.35
C ASP A 205 3.88 2.39 -6.85
N VAL A 206 4.79 1.52 -6.43
CA VAL A 206 5.21 1.42 -5.03
C VAL A 206 5.89 2.73 -4.62
N PRO A 207 5.42 3.41 -3.56
CA PRO A 207 6.05 4.64 -3.10
C PRO A 207 7.46 4.36 -2.56
N LYS A 208 8.40 5.28 -2.82
CA LYS A 208 9.75 5.17 -2.27
C LYS A 208 9.72 5.42 -0.77
N GLU A 209 10.66 4.83 -0.04
CA GLU A 209 10.79 4.99 1.42
C GLU A 209 10.84 6.47 1.83
N LEU A 210 11.61 7.30 1.12
CA LEU A 210 11.68 8.74 1.37
C LEU A 210 10.33 9.44 1.19
N ASP A 211 9.51 9.04 0.21
CA ASP A 211 8.19 9.63 -0.03
C ASP A 211 7.21 9.25 1.09
N ILE A 212 7.29 8.02 1.59
CA ILE A 212 6.50 7.54 2.73
C ILE A 212 6.81 8.37 3.98
N ILE A 213 8.10 8.59 4.25
CA ILE A 213 8.57 9.37 5.41
C ILE A 213 8.18 10.84 5.28
N LYS A 214 8.40 11.45 4.11
CA LYS A 214 8.00 12.83 3.83
C LYS A 214 6.49 13.04 4.02
N LYS A 215 5.67 12.08 3.61
CA LYS A 215 4.22 12.13 3.84
C LYS A 215 3.89 12.06 5.33
N ALA A 216 4.58 11.23 6.09
CA ALA A 216 4.38 11.13 7.54
C ALA A 216 4.82 12.39 8.30
N GLU A 217 5.93 13.01 7.89
CA GLU A 217 6.37 14.31 8.41
C GLU A 217 5.33 15.41 8.17
N ASN A 218 4.71 15.45 6.99
CA ASN A 218 3.62 16.38 6.72
C ASN A 218 2.42 16.15 7.65
N TYR A 219 2.08 14.88 7.94
CA TYR A 219 1.03 14.54 8.91
C TYR A 219 1.40 15.02 10.32
N GLN A 220 2.67 14.89 10.72
CA GLN A 220 3.15 15.41 12.00
C GLN A 220 2.99 16.93 12.08
N ILE A 221 3.37 17.66 11.03
CA ILE A 221 3.24 19.12 10.96
C ILE A 221 1.77 19.54 11.09
N GLN A 222 0.87 18.90 10.35
CA GLN A 222 -0.57 19.16 10.43
C GLN A 222 -1.13 18.85 11.82
N ALA A 223 -0.72 17.74 12.43
CA ALA A 223 -1.11 17.40 13.79
C ALA A 223 -0.65 18.46 14.80
N LYS A 224 0.60 18.95 14.69
CA LYS A 224 1.12 20.03 15.53
C LYS A 224 0.30 21.32 15.39
N GLN A 225 -0.04 21.70 14.16
CA GLN A 225 -0.86 22.89 13.89
C GLN A 225 -2.26 22.75 14.51
N LEU A 226 -2.93 21.62 14.31
CA LEU A 226 -4.24 21.36 14.89
C LEU A 226 -4.20 21.35 16.41
N LEU A 227 -3.16 20.78 17.02
CA LEU A 227 -2.98 20.81 18.46
C LEU A 227 -2.83 22.24 18.97
N GLN A 228 -2.00 23.07 18.34
CA GLN A 228 -1.82 24.47 18.73
C GLN A 228 -3.11 25.31 18.65
N ILE A 229 -3.92 25.09 17.61
CA ILE A 229 -5.19 25.80 17.43
C ILE A 229 -6.19 25.43 18.53
N ASN A 230 -6.26 24.14 18.88
CA ASN A 230 -7.30 23.61 19.78
C ASN A 230 -6.88 23.54 21.25
N PHE A 231 -5.57 23.50 21.53
CA PHE A 231 -5.00 23.33 22.86
C PHE A 231 -3.86 24.32 23.03
N HIS A 232 -4.15 25.42 23.72
CA HIS A 232 -3.13 26.41 24.03
C HIS A 232 -2.29 25.86 25.16
N LEU A 233 -0.97 25.77 24.96
CA LEU A 233 -0.04 25.41 26.02
C LEU A 233 -0.03 26.56 27.04
N ILE A 234 -0.83 26.45 28.10
CA ILE A 234 -0.74 27.38 29.22
C ILE A 234 0.54 27.02 29.97
N ASN A 235 1.53 27.91 29.89
CA ASN A 235 2.86 27.71 30.44
C ASN A 235 2.91 28.02 31.96
N THR A 236 1.86 27.69 32.70
CA THR A 236 1.79 27.93 34.14
C THR A 236 1.61 26.59 34.86
N GLY A 237 2.32 26.40 35.97
CA GLY A 237 2.29 25.20 36.81
C GLY A 237 0.97 24.98 37.55
N GLU A 238 -0.17 25.24 36.90
CA GLU A 238 -1.50 25.06 37.45
C GLU A 238 -2.29 24.05 36.61
N LYS A 239 -2.68 22.94 37.25
CA LYS A 239 -3.61 21.95 36.72
C LYS A 239 -4.93 22.63 36.37
N SER A 240 -5.09 23.05 35.13
CA SER A 240 -6.37 23.58 34.64
C SER A 240 -7.16 22.46 33.99
N MET A 241 -8.27 22.07 34.63
CA MET A 241 -9.37 21.37 33.97
C MET A 241 -9.97 22.31 32.92
N VAL A 242 -9.47 22.24 31.68
CA VAL A 242 -10.13 22.92 30.56
C VAL A 242 -11.12 21.95 29.93
N GLN A 243 -12.41 22.19 30.17
CA GLN A 243 -13.48 21.57 29.39
C GLN A 243 -13.40 22.06 27.93
N PRO A 244 -13.43 21.18 26.93
CA PRO A 244 -13.42 21.59 25.54
C PRO A 244 -14.75 22.27 25.19
N GLN A 245 -14.73 23.58 25.00
CA GLN A 245 -15.83 24.33 24.39
C GLN A 245 -15.89 24.07 22.88
N ASN A 246 -17.12 24.11 22.35
CA ASN A 246 -17.56 23.80 20.99
C ASN A 246 -16.52 24.02 19.86
N LEU A 247 -16.14 22.91 19.23
CA LEU A 247 -15.37 22.86 17.98
C LEU A 247 -16.23 23.33 16.81
N ASN A 248 -16.02 24.56 16.35
CA ASN A 248 -16.56 25.02 15.06
C ASN A 248 -15.50 24.72 13.96
N GLN A 249 -15.60 23.56 13.32
CA GLN A 249 -14.63 23.03 12.34
C GLN A 249 -14.85 23.51 10.88
N ASN A 250 -15.58 24.60 10.66
CA ASN A 250 -15.85 25.11 9.32
C ASN A 250 -14.69 25.94 8.75
N GLN A 251 -13.48 25.38 8.61
CA GLN A 251 -12.44 26.08 7.83
C GLN A 251 -11.22 25.27 7.36
N TYR A 252 -11.33 23.98 7.00
CA TYR A 252 -10.24 23.32 6.26
C TYR A 252 -10.74 22.37 5.17
N THR A 253 -10.87 22.92 3.96
CA THR A 253 -11.10 22.18 2.70
C THR A 253 -9.79 21.66 2.10
N ASN A 254 -9.82 20.40 1.65
CA ASN A 254 -9.06 19.78 0.55
C ASN A 254 -7.53 19.81 0.56
N ILE A 255 -6.89 18.63 0.75
CA ILE A 255 -5.77 18.18 -0.10
C ILE A 255 -5.75 16.64 -0.20
N ALA A 256 -6.68 16.06 -0.95
CA ALA A 256 -6.52 14.72 -1.54
C ALA A 256 -6.12 14.78 -3.03
N ASN A 257 -6.11 15.98 -3.65
CA ASN A 257 -5.79 16.16 -5.05
C ASN A 257 -4.56 17.05 -5.21
N GLY A 258 -3.44 16.45 -5.61
CA GLY A 258 -2.19 17.14 -5.94
C GLY A 258 -2.32 18.03 -7.19
N LYS A 259 -2.91 19.21 -7.05
CA LYS A 259 -2.77 20.30 -8.02
C LYS A 259 -2.16 21.52 -7.36
N VAL A 260 -0.93 21.84 -7.78
CA VAL A 260 -0.27 23.11 -7.51
C VAL A 260 -1.05 24.20 -8.26
N LEU A 261 -1.70 25.10 -7.54
CA LEU A 261 -2.22 26.34 -8.13
C LEU A 261 -1.07 27.36 -8.19
N LYS A 262 -0.70 27.78 -9.39
CA LYS A 262 0.17 28.94 -9.62
C LYS A 262 -0.58 30.22 -9.23
N PRO A 263 0.11 31.24 -8.68
CA PRO A 263 -0.51 32.54 -8.48
C PRO A 263 -0.83 33.17 -9.84
N LYS A 264 -2.05 33.71 -9.97
CA LYS A 264 -2.41 34.62 -11.07
C LYS A 264 -1.77 35.99 -10.81
N PRO A 265 -1.36 36.72 -11.86
CA PRO A 265 -0.80 38.06 -11.76
C PRO A 265 -1.81 39.07 -11.18
#